data_AF-A0A520XKQ4-F1
#
_entry.id   AF-A0A520XKQ4-F1
#
_cell.length_a   1.000
_cell.length_b   1.000
_cell.length_c   1.000
_cell.angle_alpha   90.00
_cell.angle_beta   90.00
_cell.angle_gamma   90.00
#
_symmetry.space_group_name_H-M   'P 1'
#
loop_
_entity.id
_entity.type
_entity.pdbx_description
1 polymer ?
#
loop_
_entity_poly.entity_id
_entity_poly.type
_entity_poly.pdbx_seq_one_letter_code
_entity_poly.pdbx_strand_id
1 'polypeptide(L)'
;MYYETMTARARKPAVTAIVLALLAVLFVTTAQSRADGGDVVVSSAAAQTAANVAERDAQILALREQLAFVQQATLMSEARADDQAAMISELEGTALLGGGPLVERQMDEWRVGYYLGGGRNLAAFENTILPCESGTQPDPFAAISRTDDWGRAQINRRTWAPRFAELTGRQFEDWILDPMLNGYMAGIVENEHFGGLNAWTCWRRR
;
A
#
# COMPACT_ATOMS: atom_id res chain seq x y z
N MET A 1 26.50 12.19 -22.95
CA MET A 1 25.64 13.31 -23.39
C MET A 1 24.40 13.29 -22.53
N TYR A 2 24.14 14.44 -21.94
CA TYR A 2 22.99 14.90 -21.15
C TYR A 2 21.73 14.01 -21.11
N TYR A 3 21.24 13.76 -19.89
CA TYR A 3 19.88 14.17 -19.54
C TYR A 3 19.84 14.77 -18.13
N GLU A 4 19.34 16.00 -18.11
CA GLU A 4 19.05 16.83 -16.96
C GLU A 4 17.88 16.32 -16.11
N THR A 5 17.96 16.74 -14.86
CA THR A 5 16.98 16.90 -13.79
C THR A 5 15.50 17.12 -14.16
N MET A 6 14.63 16.57 -13.30
CA MET A 6 13.35 17.11 -12.72
C MET A 6 12.39 15.91 -12.49
N THR A 7 11.83 15.60 -11.32
CA THR A 7 11.30 16.43 -10.23
C THR A 7 11.28 15.63 -8.91
N ALA A 8 11.94 16.16 -7.88
CA ALA A 8 11.73 15.72 -6.51
C ALA A 8 10.36 16.22 -6.03
N ARG A 9 9.34 15.36 -6.01
CA ARG A 9 8.04 15.69 -5.43
C ARG A 9 8.09 15.45 -3.92
N ALA A 10 8.42 16.51 -3.20
CA ALA A 10 8.34 16.60 -1.76
C ALA A 10 6.96 16.17 -1.23
N ARG A 11 6.94 15.14 -0.38
CA ARG A 11 5.84 14.89 0.56
C ARG A 11 6.41 14.37 1.88
N LYS A 12 6.54 15.30 2.84
CA LYS A 12 6.34 15.18 4.30
C LYS A 12 6.86 16.49 4.92
N PRO A 13 5.97 17.31 5.51
CA PRO A 13 5.96 17.39 6.97
C PRO A 13 4.57 17.75 7.54
N ALA A 14 3.83 16.76 8.04
CA ALA A 14 2.59 17.03 8.80
C ALA A 14 2.74 16.71 10.30
N VAL A 15 3.72 15.90 10.68
CA VAL A 15 3.87 15.44 12.07
C VAL A 15 4.72 16.41 12.91
N THR A 16 5.68 17.10 12.31
CA THR A 16 6.58 18.02 13.02
C THR A 16 5.92 19.34 13.44
N ALA A 17 4.90 19.80 12.70
CA ALA A 17 4.20 21.05 13.00
C ALA A 17 3.27 20.95 14.22
N ILE A 18 2.70 19.76 14.48
CA ILE A 18 1.79 19.54 15.61
C ILE A 18 2.55 19.48 16.94
N VAL A 19 3.76 18.92 16.94
CA VAL A 19 4.61 18.84 18.16
C VAL A 19 5.15 20.21 18.57
N LEU A 20 5.48 21.09 17.62
CA LEU A 20 5.93 22.46 17.91
C LEU A 20 4.80 23.38 18.40
N ALA A 21 3.56 23.20 17.91
CA ALA A 21 2.42 23.98 18.35
C ALA A 21 2.02 23.69 19.82
N LEU A 22 2.19 22.46 20.29
CA LEU A 22 1.91 22.07 21.68
C LEU A 22 2.93 22.61 22.69
N LEU A 23 4.20 22.76 22.29
CA LEU A 23 5.24 23.37 23.13
C LEU A 23 5.09 24.89 23.29
N ALA A 24 4.58 25.58 22.27
CA ALA A 24 4.36 27.03 22.34
C ALA A 24 3.20 27.42 23.29
N VAL A 25 2.14 26.60 23.38
CA VAL A 25 1.01 26.88 24.28
C VAL A 25 1.39 26.69 25.76
N LEU A 26 2.37 25.83 26.06
CA LEU A 26 2.88 25.66 27.44
C LEU A 26 3.76 26.82 27.93
N PHE A 27 4.38 27.59 27.04
CA PHE A 27 5.24 28.72 27.43
C PHE A 27 4.49 30.04 27.64
N VAL A 28 3.26 30.18 27.14
CA VAL A 28 2.50 31.43 27.25
C VAL A 28 1.75 31.56 28.58
N THR A 29 1.50 30.46 29.30
CA THR A 29 0.74 30.47 30.56
C THR A 29 1.56 30.76 31.82
N THR A 30 2.90 30.86 31.74
CA THR A 30 3.77 31.10 32.91
C THR A 30 4.30 32.54 33.03
N ALA A 31 3.95 33.45 32.11
CA ALA A 31 4.56 34.79 32.05
C ALA A 31 3.71 35.96 32.60
N GLN A 32 2.50 35.71 33.13
CA GLN A 32 1.62 36.78 33.63
C GLN A 32 1.30 36.64 35.13
N SER A 33 2.28 36.95 35.98
CA SER A 33 2.00 37.40 37.34
C SER A 33 3.25 38.01 37.98
N ARG A 34 3.56 39.26 37.64
CA ARG A 34 4.39 40.12 38.50
C ARG A 34 4.17 41.61 38.20
N ALA A 35 3.21 42.18 38.90
CA ALA A 35 3.18 43.60 39.27
C ALA A 35 2.20 43.78 40.43
N ASP A 36 2.73 43.81 41.66
CA ASP A 36 2.50 44.90 42.62
C ASP A 36 3.12 44.57 43.99
N GLY A 37 3.60 45.62 44.65
CA GLY A 37 4.61 45.56 45.70
C GLY A 37 4.12 45.49 47.15
N GLY A 38 5.09 45.57 48.07
CA GLY A 38 4.92 46.10 49.42
C GLY A 38 4.52 45.12 50.53
N ASP A 39 5.56 44.57 51.18
CA ASP A 39 5.75 44.32 52.62
C ASP A 39 4.79 43.47 53.50
N VAL A 40 5.45 42.79 54.47
CA VAL A 40 4.97 42.02 55.63
C VAL A 40 4.45 40.59 55.39
N VAL A 41 5.19 39.58 55.89
CA VAL A 41 4.87 38.76 57.09
C VAL A 41 5.72 37.47 57.02
N VAL A 42 6.58 37.27 58.03
CA VAL A 42 7.49 36.12 58.28
C VAL A 42 6.75 34.77 58.53
N SER A 43 5.49 34.66 58.14
CA SER A 43 4.65 33.44 58.16
C SER A 43 4.48 32.84 56.76
N SER A 44 4.76 33.60 55.70
CA SER A 44 4.53 33.16 54.32
C SER A 44 5.59 32.18 53.82
N ALA A 45 6.81 32.18 54.37
CA ALA A 45 7.91 31.36 53.86
C ALA A 45 7.64 29.85 54.04
N ALA A 46 7.12 29.42 55.19
CA ALA A 46 6.78 28.01 55.42
C ALA A 46 5.56 27.55 54.60
N ALA A 47 4.56 28.41 54.44
CA ALA A 47 3.39 28.15 53.60
C ALA A 47 3.74 28.17 52.10
N GLN A 48 4.64 29.06 51.65
CA GLN A 48 5.17 29.08 50.28
C GLN A 48 6.11 27.90 50.03
N THR A 49 6.89 27.46 51.02
CA THR A 49 7.70 26.24 50.90
C THR A 49 6.81 24.99 50.82
N ALA A 50 5.76 24.90 51.64
CA ALA A 50 4.79 23.79 51.59
C ALA A 50 3.97 23.78 50.29
N ALA A 51 3.55 24.95 49.79
CA ALA A 51 2.87 25.09 48.50
C ALA A 51 3.79 24.71 47.33
N ASN A 52 5.06 25.14 47.38
CA ASN A 52 6.06 24.77 46.36
C ASN A 52 6.42 23.27 46.42
N VAL A 53 6.37 22.64 47.60
CA VAL A 53 6.56 21.19 47.76
C VAL A 53 5.34 20.43 47.22
N ALA A 54 4.12 20.86 47.55
CA ALA A 54 2.90 20.25 47.03
C ALA A 54 2.78 20.39 45.49
N GLU A 55 3.17 21.54 44.95
CA GLU A 55 3.21 21.76 43.50
C GLU A 55 4.31 20.91 42.83
N ARG A 56 5.47 20.76 43.47
CA ARG A 56 6.51 19.83 43.00
C ARG A 56 6.09 18.38 43.08
N ASP A 57 5.38 17.97 44.13
CA ASP A 57 4.88 16.61 44.28
C ASP A 57 3.81 16.30 43.23
N ALA A 58 2.94 17.27 42.92
CA ALA A 58 1.98 17.17 41.81
C ALA A 58 2.69 17.06 40.44
N GLN A 59 3.76 17.84 40.22
CA GLN A 59 4.58 17.75 39.01
C GLN A 59 5.32 16.40 38.90
N ILE A 60 5.84 15.88 40.01
CA ILE A 60 6.49 14.55 40.06
C ILE A 60 5.48 13.44 39.77
N LEU A 61 4.25 13.54 40.30
CA LEU A 61 3.19 12.59 40.02
C LEU A 61 2.81 12.61 38.54
N ALA A 62 2.61 13.79 37.95
CA ALA A 62 2.30 13.95 36.53
C ALA A 62 3.42 13.41 35.63
N LEU A 63 4.70 13.63 35.99
CA LEU A 63 5.84 13.07 35.27
C LEU A 63 5.91 11.53 35.38
N ARG A 64 5.54 10.96 36.53
CA ARG A 64 5.46 9.50 36.71
C ARG A 64 4.34 8.88 35.88
N GLU A 65 3.19 9.53 35.79
CA GLU A 65 2.09 9.09 34.92
C GLU A 65 2.47 9.17 33.45
N GLN A 66 3.14 10.24 33.03
CA GLN A 66 3.67 10.38 31.67
C GLN A 66 4.74 9.31 31.37
N LEU A 67 5.63 9.02 32.32
CA LEU A 67 6.63 7.97 32.15
C LEU A 67 5.97 6.59 32.03
N ALA A 68 4.96 6.29 32.84
CA ALA A 68 4.21 5.03 32.76
C ALA A 68 3.47 4.91 31.41
N PHE A 69 2.86 6.00 30.93
CA PHE A 69 2.21 6.04 29.62
C PHE A 69 3.21 5.83 28.49
N VAL A 70 4.38 6.48 28.53
CA VAL A 70 5.44 6.31 27.54
C VAL A 70 6.00 4.89 27.58
N GLN A 71 6.26 4.33 28.77
CA GLN A 71 6.72 2.95 28.92
C GLN A 71 5.71 1.94 28.37
N GLN A 72 4.43 2.13 28.63
CA GLN A 72 3.37 1.29 28.07
C GLN A 72 3.25 1.45 26.55
N ALA A 73 3.38 2.67 26.02
CA ALA A 73 3.42 2.92 24.59
C ALA A 73 4.66 2.30 23.91
N THR A 74 5.82 2.31 24.59
CA THR A 74 7.05 1.64 24.14
C THR A 74 6.87 0.13 24.13
N LEU A 75 6.35 -0.48 25.20
CA LEU A 75 6.06 -1.91 25.25
C LEU A 75 5.04 -2.34 24.19
N MET A 76 4.01 -1.53 23.94
CA MET A 76 3.06 -1.80 22.84
C MET A 76 3.70 -1.60 21.46
N SER A 77 4.67 -0.69 21.33
CA SER A 77 5.43 -0.49 20.10
C SER A 77 6.42 -1.63 19.86
N GLU A 78 7.03 -2.16 20.91
CA GLU A 78 7.94 -3.32 20.87
C GLU A 78 7.15 -4.59 20.55
N ALA A 79 6.02 -4.83 21.21
CA ALA A 79 5.12 -5.93 20.86
C ALA A 79 4.63 -5.83 19.41
N ARG A 80 4.34 -4.61 18.92
CA ARG A 80 4.00 -4.38 17.51
C ARG A 80 5.19 -4.58 16.57
N ALA A 81 6.41 -4.32 17.01
CA ALA A 81 7.63 -4.57 16.25
C ALA A 81 7.95 -6.07 16.19
N ASP A 82 7.69 -6.81 17.26
CA ASP A 82 7.82 -8.27 17.32
C ASP A 82 6.73 -8.94 16.48
N ASP A 83 5.49 -8.45 16.52
CA ASP A 83 4.41 -8.89 15.62
C ASP A 83 4.74 -8.57 14.16
N GLN A 84 5.36 -7.42 13.88
CA GLN A 84 5.85 -7.07 12.54
C GLN A 84 7.03 -7.94 12.12
N ALA A 85 7.94 -8.29 13.02
CA ALA A 85 9.07 -9.18 12.73
C ALA A 85 8.59 -10.63 12.51
N ALA A 86 7.61 -11.09 13.27
CA ALA A 86 6.93 -12.36 13.05
C ALA A 86 6.19 -12.38 11.70
N MET A 87 5.50 -11.29 11.36
CA MET A 87 4.84 -11.13 10.05
C MET A 87 5.86 -11.06 8.91
N ILE A 88 7.01 -10.40 9.10
CA ILE A 88 8.11 -10.37 8.12
C ILE A 88 8.73 -11.76 7.97
N SER A 89 8.92 -12.50 9.06
CA SER A 89 9.45 -13.87 9.01
C SER A 89 8.45 -14.84 8.36
N GLU A 90 7.15 -14.65 8.55
CA GLU A 90 6.08 -15.38 7.85
C GLU A 90 6.04 -15.04 6.35
N LEU A 91 6.28 -13.77 6.00
CA LEU A 91 6.44 -13.30 4.61
C LEU A 91 7.72 -13.82 3.95
N GLU A 92 8.82 -13.94 4.70
CA GLU A 92 10.09 -14.51 4.21
C GLU A 92 10.03 -16.04 4.10
N GLY A 93 9.28 -16.72 4.98
CA GLY A 93 9.00 -18.15 4.89
C GLY A 93 8.10 -18.52 3.70
N THR A 94 7.21 -17.62 3.27
CA THR A 94 6.37 -17.79 2.07
C THR A 94 7.04 -17.34 0.77
N ALA A 95 8.06 -16.47 0.83
CA ALA A 95 8.84 -16.04 -0.34
C ALA A 95 9.65 -17.18 -0.99
N LEU A 96 9.96 -18.27 -0.26
CA LEU A 96 10.65 -19.45 -0.81
C LEU A 96 9.73 -20.43 -1.56
N LEU A 97 8.41 -20.17 -1.63
CA LEU A 97 7.45 -20.89 -2.47
C LEU A 97 6.67 -19.98 -3.45
N GLY A 98 7.16 -18.74 -3.66
CA GLY A 98 7.00 -17.92 -4.86
C GLY A 98 5.58 -17.68 -5.42
N GLY A 99 4.92 -16.57 -5.03
CA GLY A 99 3.92 -15.91 -5.89
C GLY A 99 2.66 -15.34 -5.23
N GLY A 100 2.27 -15.80 -4.04
CA GLY A 100 0.93 -15.58 -3.47
C GLY A 100 0.38 -14.13 -3.52
N PRO A 101 0.99 -13.15 -2.83
CA PRO A 101 0.40 -11.81 -2.70
C PRO A 101 0.43 -10.96 -3.98
N LEU A 102 1.39 -11.21 -4.87
CA LEU A 102 1.53 -10.45 -6.11
C LEU A 102 0.64 -11.03 -7.21
N VAL A 103 0.66 -12.34 -7.38
CA VAL A 103 -0.15 -13.03 -8.41
C VAL A 103 -1.63 -12.88 -8.11
N GLU A 104 -2.04 -12.92 -6.84
CA GLU A 104 -3.43 -12.68 -6.45
C GLU A 104 -3.89 -11.26 -6.81
N ARG A 105 -3.08 -10.24 -6.53
CA ARG A 105 -3.37 -8.85 -6.94
C ARG A 105 -3.47 -8.70 -8.46
N GLN A 106 -2.52 -9.28 -9.18
CA GLN A 106 -2.54 -9.25 -10.66
C GLN A 106 -3.76 -9.97 -11.22
N MET A 107 -4.21 -11.06 -10.58
CA MET A 107 -5.46 -11.74 -10.94
C MET A 107 -6.69 -10.86 -10.70
N ASP A 108 -6.73 -10.08 -9.62
CA ASP A 108 -7.82 -9.12 -9.39
C ASP A 108 -7.85 -8.01 -10.45
N GLU A 109 -6.70 -7.46 -10.80
CA GLU A 109 -6.58 -6.48 -11.90
C GLU A 109 -7.02 -7.10 -13.23
N TRP A 110 -6.62 -8.35 -13.50
CA TRP A 110 -7.02 -9.08 -14.70
C TRP A 110 -8.54 -9.29 -14.78
N ARG A 111 -9.19 -9.67 -13.67
CA ARG A 111 -10.65 -9.83 -13.59
C ARG A 111 -11.39 -8.54 -13.91
N VAL A 112 -10.92 -7.41 -13.34
CA VAL A 112 -11.50 -6.09 -13.65
C VAL A 112 -11.37 -5.79 -15.13
N GLY A 113 -10.17 -6.01 -15.70
CA GLY A 113 -9.93 -5.85 -17.13
C GLY A 113 -10.89 -6.69 -17.97
N TYR A 114 -10.98 -7.98 -17.67
CA TYR A 114 -11.84 -8.92 -18.37
C TYR A 114 -13.30 -8.49 -18.45
N TYR A 115 -13.86 -8.00 -17.36
CA TYR A 115 -15.21 -7.45 -17.36
C TYR A 115 -15.33 -6.14 -18.14
N LEU A 116 -14.33 -5.25 -18.10
CA LEU A 116 -14.30 -4.03 -18.91
C LEU A 116 -14.26 -4.34 -20.43
N GLY A 117 -13.62 -5.45 -20.82
CA GLY A 117 -13.67 -5.97 -22.19
C GLY A 117 -15.00 -6.63 -22.57
N GLY A 118 -15.94 -6.70 -21.62
CA GLY A 118 -17.26 -7.30 -21.78
C GLY A 118 -17.28 -8.82 -21.62
N GLY A 119 -16.22 -9.44 -21.07
CA GLY A 119 -16.18 -10.89 -20.83
C GLY A 119 -17.31 -11.35 -19.92
N ARG A 120 -17.91 -12.52 -20.21
CA ARG A 120 -19.09 -13.03 -19.50
C ARG A 120 -18.88 -14.38 -18.82
N ASN A 121 -17.80 -15.07 -19.16
CA ASN A 121 -17.52 -16.45 -18.77
C ASN A 121 -16.29 -16.56 -17.84
N LEU A 122 -16.20 -15.71 -16.81
CA LEU A 122 -15.03 -15.64 -15.93
C LEU A 122 -14.66 -17.00 -15.31
N ALA A 123 -15.65 -17.74 -14.82
CA ALA A 123 -15.43 -19.05 -14.22
C ALA A 123 -14.83 -20.06 -15.21
N ALA A 124 -15.18 -19.96 -16.49
CA ALA A 124 -14.63 -20.81 -17.55
C ALA A 124 -13.18 -20.44 -17.88
N PHE A 125 -12.83 -19.16 -17.77
CA PHE A 125 -11.45 -18.69 -17.88
C PHE A 125 -10.59 -19.21 -16.74
N GLU A 126 -10.96 -18.90 -15.50
CA GLU A 126 -10.13 -19.18 -14.34
C GLU A 126 -9.94 -20.68 -14.08
N ASN A 127 -10.97 -21.48 -14.33
CA ASN A 127 -10.93 -22.91 -14.06
C ASN A 127 -10.44 -23.76 -15.24
N THR A 128 -10.27 -23.19 -16.45
CA THR A 128 -9.90 -23.99 -17.62
C THR A 128 -8.89 -23.30 -18.53
N ILE A 129 -9.20 -22.10 -19.04
CA ILE A 129 -8.34 -21.44 -20.02
C ILE A 129 -7.02 -21.02 -19.38
N LEU A 130 -7.06 -20.24 -18.30
CA LEU A 130 -5.85 -19.68 -17.69
C LEU A 130 -4.87 -20.76 -17.19
N PRO A 131 -5.33 -21.83 -16.50
CA PRO A 131 -4.44 -22.91 -16.09
C PRO A 131 -3.76 -23.62 -17.28
N CYS A 132 -4.48 -23.77 -18.41
CA CYS A 132 -3.95 -24.45 -19.58
C CYS A 132 -3.02 -23.57 -20.43
N GLU A 133 -3.30 -22.28 -20.53
CA GLU A 133 -2.58 -21.34 -21.39
C GLU A 133 -1.25 -20.90 -20.76
N SER A 134 -1.29 -20.39 -19.53
CA SER A 134 -0.10 -19.83 -18.85
C SER A 134 0.12 -20.40 -17.45
N GLY A 135 -0.77 -21.27 -16.96
CA GLY A 135 -0.74 -21.76 -15.58
C GLY A 135 0.48 -22.60 -15.19
N THR A 136 1.23 -23.13 -16.16
CA THR A 136 2.49 -23.85 -15.89
C THR A 136 3.73 -22.96 -15.92
N GLN A 137 3.58 -21.65 -16.19
CA GLN A 137 4.70 -20.71 -16.25
C GLN A 137 5.04 -20.18 -14.85
N PRO A 138 6.33 -19.94 -14.54
CA PRO A 138 6.75 -19.34 -13.27
C PRO A 138 6.14 -17.96 -13.01
N ASP A 139 6.02 -17.15 -14.07
CA ASP A 139 5.26 -15.91 -14.07
C ASP A 139 4.23 -15.95 -15.22
N PRO A 140 2.97 -16.30 -14.91
CA PRO A 140 1.92 -16.37 -15.92
C PRO A 140 1.57 -15.02 -16.57
N PHE A 141 1.81 -13.89 -15.89
CA PHE A 141 1.49 -12.56 -16.41
C PHE A 141 2.57 -12.03 -17.36
N ALA A 142 3.82 -12.46 -17.18
CA ALA A 142 4.92 -12.21 -18.10
C ALA A 142 5.11 -13.31 -19.16
N ALA A 143 4.20 -14.29 -19.24
CA ALA A 143 4.33 -15.43 -20.14
C ALA A 143 4.23 -15.03 -21.61
N ILE A 144 5.23 -15.41 -22.42
CA ILE A 144 5.20 -15.27 -23.88
C ILE A 144 5.49 -16.63 -24.51
N SER A 145 4.56 -17.15 -25.31
CA SER A 145 4.72 -18.44 -25.99
C SER A 145 5.61 -18.35 -27.24
N ARG A 146 6.03 -19.50 -27.75
CA ARG A 146 6.73 -19.60 -29.04
C ARG A 146 5.84 -19.22 -30.24
N THR A 147 4.53 -19.21 -30.06
CA THR A 147 3.54 -18.82 -31.06
C THR A 147 3.16 -17.35 -30.97
N ASP A 148 3.91 -16.57 -30.18
CA ASP A 148 3.73 -15.13 -30.01
C ASP A 148 2.39 -14.81 -29.32
N ASP A 149 2.04 -15.61 -28.31
CA ASP A 149 0.88 -15.41 -27.43
C ASP A 149 1.33 -14.86 -26.07
N TRP A 150 0.69 -13.77 -25.61
CA TRP A 150 1.24 -12.93 -24.55
C TRP A 150 0.34 -12.84 -23.31
N GLY A 151 1.00 -12.85 -22.15
CA GLY A 151 0.44 -12.66 -20.83
C GLY A 151 -0.48 -13.78 -20.37
N ARG A 152 -1.25 -13.49 -19.32
CA ARG A 152 -2.05 -14.49 -18.59
C ARG A 152 -3.03 -15.25 -19.48
N ALA A 153 -3.72 -14.55 -20.37
CA ALA A 153 -4.70 -15.13 -21.29
C ALA A 153 -4.10 -15.59 -22.63
N GLN A 154 -2.77 -15.51 -22.81
CA GLN A 154 -2.08 -15.88 -24.04
C GLN A 154 -2.73 -15.25 -25.28
N ILE A 155 -2.77 -13.92 -25.32
CA ILE A 155 -3.36 -13.17 -26.44
C ILE A 155 -2.39 -13.20 -27.63
N ASN A 156 -2.83 -13.74 -28.76
CA ASN A 156 -2.01 -13.85 -29.96
C ASN A 156 -1.69 -12.47 -30.57
N ARG A 157 -0.40 -12.11 -30.59
CA ARG A 157 0.08 -10.83 -31.11
C ARG A 157 -0.30 -10.61 -32.57
N ARG A 158 -0.10 -11.61 -33.43
CA ARG A 158 -0.35 -11.49 -34.88
C ARG A 158 -1.81 -11.15 -35.18
N THR A 159 -2.74 -11.71 -34.41
CA THR A 159 -4.17 -11.49 -34.62
C THR A 159 -4.67 -10.22 -33.94
N TRP A 160 -4.25 -9.96 -32.70
CA TRP A 160 -4.91 -8.96 -31.84
C TRP A 160 -4.13 -7.67 -31.62
N ALA A 161 -2.84 -7.59 -32.00
CA ALA A 161 -2.07 -6.36 -31.80
C ALA A 161 -2.64 -5.13 -32.53
N PRO A 162 -3.11 -5.21 -33.79
CA PRO A 162 -3.73 -4.06 -34.45
C PRO A 162 -5.00 -3.59 -33.72
N ARG A 163 -5.84 -4.54 -33.31
CA ARG A 163 -7.09 -4.25 -32.56
C ARG A 163 -6.81 -3.66 -31.19
N PHE A 164 -5.78 -4.15 -30.48
CA PHE A 164 -5.31 -3.59 -29.23
C PHE A 164 -4.90 -2.12 -29.38
N ALA A 165 -4.09 -1.80 -30.40
CA ALA A 165 -3.64 -0.45 -30.65
C ALA A 165 -4.79 0.49 -31.01
N GLU A 166 -5.79 0.00 -31.76
CA GLU A 166 -7.02 0.75 -32.06
C GLU A 166 -7.83 1.06 -30.80
N LEU A 167 -8.01 0.08 -29.91
CA LEU A 167 -8.82 0.23 -28.70
C LEU A 167 -8.15 1.09 -27.62
N THR A 168 -6.83 1.01 -27.50
CA THR A 168 -6.08 1.58 -26.36
C THR A 168 -5.20 2.77 -26.73
N GLY A 169 -4.88 2.95 -28.01
CA GLY A 169 -3.88 3.92 -28.48
C GLY A 169 -2.45 3.58 -28.07
N ARG A 170 -2.18 2.34 -27.61
CA ARG A 170 -0.88 1.90 -27.07
C ARG A 170 -0.26 0.81 -27.94
N GLN A 171 1.07 0.69 -27.89
CA GLN A 171 1.77 -0.44 -28.52
C GLN A 171 1.50 -1.73 -27.75
N PHE A 172 1.28 -2.82 -28.47
CA PHE A 172 0.90 -4.10 -27.88
C PHE A 172 2.00 -4.66 -26.99
N GLU A 173 3.22 -4.72 -27.50
CA GLU A 173 4.38 -5.36 -26.87
C GLU A 173 4.78 -4.69 -25.54
N ASP A 174 4.53 -3.38 -25.43
CA ASP A 174 4.85 -2.60 -24.24
C ASP A 174 3.79 -2.73 -23.13
N TRP A 175 2.56 -3.10 -23.47
CA TRP A 175 1.40 -2.95 -22.58
C TRP A 175 0.53 -4.19 -22.39
N ILE A 176 0.59 -5.20 -23.27
CA ILE A 176 -0.30 -6.37 -23.18
C ILE A 176 -0.01 -7.26 -21.96
N LEU A 177 1.18 -7.15 -21.36
CA LEU A 177 1.55 -7.88 -20.15
C LEU A 177 1.02 -7.20 -18.87
N ASP A 178 0.51 -5.96 -18.97
CA ASP A 178 -0.23 -5.35 -17.87
C ASP A 178 -1.48 -6.21 -17.57
N PRO A 179 -1.70 -6.65 -16.31
CA PRO A 179 -2.79 -7.57 -15.99
C PRO A 179 -4.16 -7.07 -16.40
N MET A 180 -4.44 -5.77 -16.17
CA MET A 180 -5.71 -5.13 -16.53
C MET A 180 -5.92 -5.14 -18.05
N LEU A 181 -4.90 -4.76 -18.83
CA LEU A 181 -5.01 -4.73 -20.29
C LEU A 181 -5.04 -6.13 -20.91
N ASN A 182 -4.34 -7.10 -20.33
CA ASN A 182 -4.42 -8.50 -20.73
C ASN A 182 -5.83 -9.06 -20.52
N GLY A 183 -6.42 -8.79 -19.35
CA GLY A 183 -7.80 -9.16 -19.04
C GLY A 183 -8.79 -8.49 -19.99
N TYR A 184 -8.65 -7.17 -20.18
CA TYR A 184 -9.48 -6.40 -21.11
C TYR A 184 -9.50 -7.02 -22.51
N MET A 185 -8.32 -7.36 -23.05
CA MET A 185 -8.26 -8.03 -24.34
C MET A 185 -8.88 -9.41 -24.32
N ALA A 186 -8.73 -10.21 -23.26
CA ALA A 186 -9.40 -11.51 -23.17
C ALA A 186 -10.93 -11.38 -23.25
N GLY A 187 -11.51 -10.35 -22.60
CA GLY A 187 -12.94 -10.05 -22.72
C GLY A 187 -13.35 -9.64 -24.14
N ILE A 188 -12.54 -8.80 -24.80
CA ILE A 188 -12.76 -8.40 -26.20
C ILE A 188 -12.68 -9.60 -27.14
N VAL A 189 -11.67 -10.47 -27.00
CA VAL A 189 -11.52 -11.68 -27.82
C VAL A 189 -12.72 -12.59 -27.67
N GLU A 190 -13.24 -12.78 -26.45
CA GLU A 190 -14.45 -13.57 -26.23
C GLU A 190 -15.67 -12.98 -26.95
N ASN A 191 -15.80 -11.65 -27.01
CA ASN A 191 -16.98 -11.03 -27.61
C ASN A 191 -16.88 -10.89 -29.14
N GLU A 192 -15.70 -10.57 -29.65
CA GLU A 192 -15.49 -10.27 -31.06
C GLU A 192 -15.16 -11.53 -31.88
N HIS A 193 -14.54 -12.55 -31.28
CA HIS A 193 -14.30 -13.78 -31.99
C HIS A 193 -15.62 -14.55 -32.16
N PHE A 194 -15.95 -14.92 -33.40
CA PHE A 194 -17.18 -15.67 -33.73
C PHE A 194 -17.38 -16.98 -32.94
N GLY A 195 -16.30 -17.51 -32.35
CA GLY A 195 -16.33 -18.74 -31.56
C GLY A 195 -16.47 -18.52 -30.05
N GLY A 196 -16.49 -17.27 -29.58
CA GLY A 196 -16.41 -16.93 -28.17
C GLY A 196 -15.16 -17.51 -27.51
N LEU A 197 -15.37 -18.31 -26.47
CA LEU A 197 -14.30 -19.05 -25.80
C LEU A 197 -13.54 -20.02 -26.73
N ASN A 198 -14.12 -20.40 -27.87
CA ASN A 198 -13.41 -21.20 -28.88
C ASN A 198 -12.28 -20.45 -29.57
N ALA A 199 -12.03 -19.17 -29.27
CA ALA A 199 -10.79 -18.50 -29.69
C ALA A 199 -9.55 -19.19 -29.11
N TRP A 200 -9.64 -19.71 -27.88
CA TRP A 200 -8.55 -20.42 -27.21
C TRP A 200 -8.51 -21.89 -27.62
N THR A 201 -7.35 -22.34 -28.09
CA THR A 201 -7.19 -23.74 -28.54
C THR A 201 -7.37 -24.72 -27.40
N CYS A 202 -6.90 -24.38 -26.20
CA CYS A 202 -7.13 -25.18 -25.01
C CYS A 202 -8.64 -25.38 -24.75
N TRP A 203 -9.45 -24.34 -24.97
CA TRP A 203 -10.89 -24.43 -24.76
C TRP A 203 -11.57 -25.34 -25.79
N ARG A 204 -11.06 -25.41 -27.02
CA ARG A 204 -11.63 -26.25 -28.08
C ARG A 204 -11.33 -27.74 -27.93
N ARG A 205 -10.28 -28.12 -27.18
CA ARG A 205 -9.74 -29.50 -27.14
C ARG A 205 -10.18 -30.34 -25.93
N ARG A 206 -10.99 -29.76 -25.06
CA ARG A 206 -11.67 -30.45 -23.96
C ARG A 206 -12.82 -31.33 -24.44
#